data_AF-A0A6N3CRW3-F1
#
_entry.id   AF-A0A6N3CRW3-F1
#
_cell.length_a   1.000
_cell.length_b   1.000
_cell.length_c   1.000
_cell.angle_alpha   90.00
_cell.angle_beta   90.00
_cell.angle_gamma   90.00
#
_symmetry.space_group_name_H-M   'P 1'
#
loop_
_entity.id
_entity.type
_entity.pdbx_description
1 polymer ?
#
loop_
_entity_poly.entity_id
_entity_poly.type
_entity_poly.pdbx_seq_one_letter_code
_entity_poly.pdbx_strand_id
1 'polypeptide(L)'
;MKLSYEDKLEIYQLKQAGFSWPYISRKYGVCLSNLKYMVRLMNKHGIEVVKKGKNKYYPSKLKQEIINKVLIEGQSQLTVSLDYALPQPFPNNPYSPIG
;
A
#
# COMPACT_ATOMS: atom_id res chain seq x y z
N MET A 1 1.23 -16.41 0.59
CA MET A 1 2.07 -16.24 -0.62
C MET A 1 2.57 -14.80 -0.66
N LYS A 2 3.84 -14.55 -1.00
CA LYS A 2 4.41 -13.20 -1.09
C LYS A 2 4.64 -12.87 -2.57
N LEU A 3 4.00 -11.82 -3.07
CA LEU A 3 4.15 -11.36 -4.45
C LEU A 3 5.62 -11.02 -4.74
N SER A 4 6.17 -11.58 -5.82
CA SER A 4 7.46 -11.18 -6.40
C SER A 4 7.40 -9.76 -6.95
N TYR A 5 8.52 -9.19 -7.39
CA TYR A 5 8.48 -7.84 -7.99
C TYR A 5 7.75 -7.89 -9.33
N GLU A 6 7.98 -8.95 -10.08
CA GLU A 6 7.41 -9.27 -11.38
C GLU A 6 5.88 -9.43 -11.27
N ASP A 7 5.39 -10.15 -10.25
CA ASP A 7 3.94 -10.27 -10.00
C ASP A 7 3.28 -8.90 -9.79
N LYS A 8 3.95 -8.02 -9.03
CA LYS A 8 3.41 -6.68 -8.74
C LYS A 8 3.37 -5.81 -10.00
N LEU A 9 4.39 -5.93 -10.86
CA LEU A 9 4.44 -5.22 -12.13
C LEU A 9 3.34 -5.72 -13.08
N GLU A 10 3.15 -7.04 -13.16
CA GLU A 10 2.08 -7.63 -13.99
C GLU A 10 0.69 -7.22 -13.47
N ILE A 11 0.46 -7.24 -12.15
CA ILE A 11 -0.78 -6.72 -11.55
C ILE A 11 -1.03 -5.26 -11.94
N TYR A 12 0.01 -4.42 -11.90
CA TYR A 12 -0.10 -3.02 -12.28
C TYR A 12 -0.46 -2.86 -13.76
N GLN A 13 0.20 -3.61 -14.64
CA GLN A 13 -0.09 -3.63 -16.08
C GLN A 13 -1.51 -4.12 -16.39
N LEU A 14 -1.96 -5.22 -15.76
CA LEU A 14 -3.33 -5.72 -15.87
C LEU A 14 -4.34 -4.66 -15.44
N LYS A 15 -4.04 -3.92 -14.36
CA LYS A 15 -4.93 -2.84 -13.93
C LYS A 15 -5.01 -1.71 -14.95
N GLN A 16 -3.87 -1.30 -15.54
CA GLN A 16 -3.84 -0.29 -16.60
C GLN A 16 -4.54 -0.75 -17.88
N ALA A 17 -4.47 -2.05 -18.20
CA ALA A 17 -5.19 -2.67 -19.32
C ALA A 17 -6.70 -2.85 -19.08
N GLY A 18 -7.24 -2.37 -17.95
CA GLY A 18 -8.68 -2.36 -17.70
C GLY A 18 -9.24 -3.61 -17.02
N PHE A 19 -8.41 -4.57 -16.63
CA PHE A 19 -8.89 -5.76 -15.91
C PHE A 19 -9.55 -5.40 -14.57
N SER A 20 -10.54 -6.21 -14.19
CA SER A 20 -11.32 -6.01 -12.97
C SER A 20 -10.56 -6.47 -11.72
N TRP A 21 -10.78 -5.80 -10.60
CA TRP A 21 -10.15 -6.19 -9.34
C TRP A 21 -10.47 -7.62 -8.89
N PRO A 22 -11.71 -8.14 -9.01
CA PRO A 22 -12.02 -9.52 -8.64
C PRO A 22 -11.27 -10.56 -9.48
N TYR A 23 -11.02 -10.27 -10.76
CA TYR A 23 -10.20 -11.14 -11.62
C TYR A 23 -8.76 -11.21 -11.12
N ILE A 24 -8.12 -10.05 -10.91
CA ILE A 24 -6.73 -9.96 -10.43
C ILE A 24 -6.62 -10.61 -9.03
N SER A 25 -7.58 -10.34 -8.14
CA SER A 25 -7.62 -10.91 -6.79
C SER A 25 -7.63 -12.44 -6.80
N ARG A 26 -8.48 -13.05 -7.65
CA ARG A 26 -8.52 -14.51 -7.81
C ARG A 26 -7.23 -15.06 -8.41
N LYS A 27 -6.69 -14.42 -9.46
CA LYS A 27 -5.48 -14.89 -10.16
C LYS A 27 -4.27 -14.97 -9.23
N TYR A 28 -4.07 -13.98 -8.37
CA TYR A 28 -2.90 -13.91 -7.47
C TYR A 28 -3.20 -14.32 -6.02
N GLY A 29 -4.45 -14.62 -5.67
CA GLY A 29 -4.85 -14.94 -4.30
C GLY A 29 -4.62 -13.79 -3.30
N VAL A 30 -4.81 -12.54 -3.74
CA VAL A 30 -4.54 -11.33 -2.94
C VAL A 30 -5.83 -10.56 -2.70
N CYS A 31 -6.02 -10.06 -1.47
CA CYS A 31 -7.17 -9.23 -1.10
C CYS A 31 -7.27 -7.94 -1.94
N LEU A 32 -8.51 -7.54 -2.24
CA LEU A 32 -8.80 -6.34 -3.05
C LEU A 32 -8.21 -5.05 -2.45
N SER A 33 -8.25 -4.90 -1.13
CA SER A 33 -7.64 -3.77 -0.41
C SER A 33 -6.15 -3.65 -0.71
N ASN A 34 -5.43 -4.78 -0.66
CA ASN A 34 -3.99 -4.82 -0.83
C ASN A 34 -3.60 -4.51 -2.27
N LEU A 35 -4.37 -5.02 -3.24
CA LEU A 35 -4.21 -4.70 -4.66
C LEU A 35 -4.45 -3.21 -4.94
N LYS A 36 -5.57 -2.67 -4.43
CA LYS A 36 -5.90 -1.24 -4.57
C LYS A 36 -4.81 -0.36 -3.95
N TYR A 37 -4.32 -0.71 -2.77
CA TYR A 37 -3.26 0.03 -2.10
C TYR A 37 -1.95 -0.01 -2.88
N MET A 38 -1.54 -1.20 -3.34
CA MET A 38 -0.31 -1.37 -4.12
C MET A 38 -0.33 -0.55 -5.41
N VAL A 39 -1.44 -0.57 -6.15
CA VAL A 39 -1.57 0.24 -7.37
C VAL A 39 -1.57 1.74 -7.03
N ARG A 40 -2.22 2.18 -5.94
CA ARG A 40 -2.16 3.58 -5.49
C ARG A 40 -0.74 4.02 -5.16
N LEU A 41 0.06 3.16 -4.52
CA LEU A 41 1.47 3.44 -4.26
C LEU A 41 2.24 3.64 -5.57
N MET A 42 2.06 2.73 -6.54
CA MET A 42 2.75 2.81 -7.83
C MET A 42 2.32 4.04 -8.64
N ASN A 43 1.04 4.41 -8.60
CA ASN A 43 0.54 5.64 -9.24
C ASN A 43 1.17 6.90 -8.63
N LYS A 44 1.41 6.93 -7.31
CA LYS A 44 1.90 8.12 -6.61
C LYS A 44 3.42 8.27 -6.66
N HIS A 45 4.14 7.16 -6.47
CA HIS A 45 5.60 7.16 -6.27
C HIS A 45 6.37 6.48 -7.41
N GLY A 46 5.66 6.01 -8.44
CA GLY A 46 6.23 5.19 -9.50
C GLY A 46 6.39 3.72 -9.11
N ILE A 47 6.71 2.89 -10.10
CA ILE A 47 6.78 1.43 -9.94
C ILE A 47 7.91 0.95 -9.03
N GLU A 48 8.99 1.74 -8.86
CA GLU A 48 10.13 1.36 -8.03
C GLU A 48 9.77 1.25 -6.53
N VAL A 49 8.68 1.89 -6.09
CA VAL A 49 8.24 1.85 -4.68
C VAL A 49 7.89 0.44 -4.19
N VAL A 50 7.47 -0.45 -5.10
CA VAL A 50 7.10 -1.83 -4.74
C VAL A 50 8.26 -2.82 -4.87
N LYS A 51 9.41 -2.36 -5.39
CA LYS A 51 10.63 -3.13 -5.47
C LYS A 51 11.16 -3.38 -4.08
N LYS A 52 11.60 -4.62 -3.83
CA LYS A 52 12.11 -4.99 -2.51
C LYS A 52 13.47 -4.33 -2.28
N GLY A 53 13.49 -3.25 -1.50
CA GLY A 53 14.72 -2.65 -0.99
C GLY A 53 15.25 -3.37 0.25
N LYS A 54 16.41 -2.90 0.75
CA LYS A 54 16.85 -3.19 2.13
C LYS A 54 15.85 -2.58 3.12
N ASN A 55 15.75 -3.16 4.33
CA ASN A 55 14.91 -2.58 5.38
C ASN A 55 15.27 -1.10 5.57
N LYS A 56 14.31 -0.21 5.32
CA LYS A 56 14.52 1.23 5.42
C LYS A 56 14.51 1.58 6.90
N TYR A 57 15.66 2.03 7.41
CA TYR A 57 15.70 2.63 8.74
C TYR A 57 14.98 3.98 8.67
N TYR A 58 14.00 4.18 9.55
CA TYR A 58 13.30 5.46 9.70
C TYR A 58 13.94 6.24 10.85
N PRO A 59 14.50 7.44 10.59
CA PRO A 59 15.01 8.30 11.65
C PRO A 59 13.93 8.65 12.67
N SER A 60 14.30 8.81 13.95
CA SER A 60 13.34 9.12 15.03
C SER A 60 12.53 10.39 14.75
N LYS A 61 13.15 11.41 14.16
CA LYS A 61 12.47 12.66 13.75
C LYS A 61 11.34 12.40 12.74
N LEU A 62 11.61 11.56 11.73
CA LEU A 62 10.62 11.22 10.70
C LEU A 62 9.48 10.38 11.29
N LYS A 63 9.78 9.45 12.20
CA LYS A 63 8.74 8.69 12.91
C LYS A 63 7.81 9.63 13.70
N GLN A 64 8.37 10.60 14.41
CA GLN A 64 7.58 11.56 15.17
C GLN A 64 6.71 12.44 14.27
N GLU A 65 7.26 12.88 13.14
CA GLU A 65 6.51 13.65 12.14
C GLU A 65 5.29 12.87 11.62
N ILE A 66 5.48 11.61 11.22
CA ILE A 66 4.39 10.73 10.76
C ILE A 66 3.32 10.56 11.85
N ILE A 67 3.73 10.37 13.11
CA ILE A 67 2.81 10.25 14.25
C ILE A 67 2.01 11.55 14.45
N ASN A 68 2.69 12.71 14.42
CA ASN A 68 2.07 14.01 14.62
C ASN A 68 1.06 14.33 13.50
N LYS A 69 1.33 13.92 12.26
CA LYS A 69 0.38 14.08 11.15
C LYS A 69 -0.95 13.37 11.39
N VAL A 70 -0.90 12.19 11.99
CA VAL A 70 -2.12 11.44 12.32
C VAL A 70 -2.78 12.01 13.57
N LEU A 71 -2.04 12.19 14.66
CA LEU A 71 -2.60 12.50 15.98
C LEU A 71 -2.93 13.98 16.18
N ILE A 72 -2.15 14.89 15.60
CA ILE A 72 -2.28 16.34 15.80
C ILE A 72 -2.97 16.99 14.59
N GLU A 73 -2.50 16.68 13.37
CA GLU A 73 -3.09 17.24 12.15
C GLU A 73 -4.39 16.52 11.72
N GLY A 74 -4.75 15.42 12.39
CA GLY A 74 -5.98 14.67 12.12
C GLY A 74 -6.01 13.97 10.76
N GLN A 75 -4.85 13.77 10.11
CA GLN A 75 -4.79 13.11 8.82
C GLN A 75 -5.09 11.61 8.94
N SER A 76 -5.81 11.05 7.97
CA SER A 76 -6.07 9.62 7.93
C SER A 76 -4.77 8.82 7.82
N GLN A 77 -4.65 7.74 8.60
CA GLN A 77 -3.52 6.82 8.53
C GLN A 77 -3.29 6.27 7.11
N LEU A 78 -4.36 6.08 6.32
CA LEU A 78 -4.24 5.60 4.94
C LEU A 78 -3.53 6.63 4.06
N THR A 79 -3.90 7.90 4.18
CA THR A 79 -3.30 9.00 3.43
C THR A 79 -1.84 9.18 3.82
N VAL A 80 -1.56 9.27 5.13
CA VAL A 80 -0.19 9.37 5.64
C VAL A 80 0.65 8.16 5.18
N SER A 81 0.10 6.95 5.22
CA SER A 81 0.82 5.76 4.73
C SER A 81 1.11 5.82 3.24
N LEU A 82 0.16 6.32 2.42
CA LEU A 82 0.40 6.55 1.00
C LEU A 82 1.46 7.64 0.77
N ASP A 83 1.43 8.74 1.52
CA ASP A 83 2.35 9.87 1.38
C ASP A 83 3.80 9.45 1.64
N TYR A 84 4.02 8.67 2.70
CA TYR A 84 5.36 8.19 3.10
C TYR A 84 5.72 6.82 2.51
N ALA A 85 4.93 6.30 1.58
CA ALA A 85 5.11 4.98 0.96
C ALA A 85 5.26 3.84 1.97
N LEU A 86 4.53 3.92 3.08
CA LEU A 86 4.55 2.94 4.14
C LEU A 86 3.79 1.68 3.71
N PRO A 87 4.12 0.51 4.27
CA PRO A 87 3.26 -0.66 4.13
C PRO A 87 1.85 -0.32 4.63
N GLN A 88 0.86 -0.91 3.98
CA GLN A 88 -0.54 -0.76 4.34
C GLN A 88 -0.75 -1.03 5.85
N PRO A 89 -1.25 -0.04 6.61
CA PRO A 89 -1.30 -0.10 8.07
C PRO A 89 -2.33 -1.12 8.59
N PHE A 90 -3.27 -1.55 7.75
CA PHE A 90 -4.28 -2.55 8.09
C PHE A 90 -4.29 -3.70 7.08
N PRO A 91 -3.79 -4.90 7.43
CA PRO A 91 -4.40 -6.11 6.91
C PRO A 91 -5.82 -6.15 7.50
N ASN A 92 -6.86 -6.24 6.67
CA ASN A 92 -8.27 -6.18 7.11
C ASN A 92 -8.48 -6.99 8.40
N ASN A 93 -8.59 -6.31 9.53
CA ASN A 93 -9.16 -6.88 10.72
C ASN A 93 -10.68 -6.73 10.55
N PRO A 94 -11.46 -7.81 10.43
CA PRO A 94 -12.92 -7.73 10.37
C PRO A 94 -13.54 -7.08 11.62
N TYR A 95 -12.76 -6.80 12.66
CA TYR A 95 -13.17 -6.14 13.90
C TYR A 95 -12.69 -4.69 14.07
N SER A 96 -12.26 -3.99 13.00
CA SER A 96 -12.03 -2.54 13.14
C SER A 96 -13.39 -1.83 13.26
N PRO A 97 -13.67 -1.13 14.38
CA PRO A 97 -14.94 -0.43 14.54
C PRO A 97 -15.04 0.62 13.44
N ILE A 98 -16.17 0.55 12.74
CA ILE A 98 -16.63 1.54 11.79
C ILE A 98 -16.73 2.84 12.60
N GLY A 99 -15.92 3.83 12.23
CA GLY A 99 -16.11 5.20 12.70
C GLY A 99 -17.34 5.82 12.05
#